data_AF-A0A7C3F3D8-F1
#
_entry.id   AF-A0A7C3F3D8-F1
#
_cell.length_a   1.000
_cell.length_b   1.000
_cell.length_c   1.000
_cell.angle_alpha   90.00
_cell.angle_beta   90.00
_cell.angle_gamma   90.00
#
_symmetry.space_group_name_H-M   'P 1'
#
loop_
_entity.id
_entity.type
_entity.pdbx_description
1 polymer ?
#
loop_
_entity_poly.entity_id
_entity_poly.type
_entity_poly.pdbx_seq_one_letter_code
_entity_poly.pdbx_strand_id
1 'polypeptide(L)'
;MSYRLRPDDPRLRWYGAVSVQRTEEWVMPWRIPYPERALFPPAALQERAAMPAGVRIAFRSDTTLVAGEVVPYPECVGINVYGASSLNLRTFRPAIIGFVQIIRERHPDVPFVVMSPIYSPPREETPNVVGMTLRIMREEVEAAVETLRAHGDRHLYYVNGLEILGPEHGHLLPDELHPNAEGYRLMGRNFLQKVAARYFIDRDNTT
;
A
#
# COMPACT_ATOMS: atom_id res chain seq x y z
N MET A 1 -30.74 23.83 -13.27
CA MET A 1 -31.41 22.62 -12.76
C MET A 1 -30.43 21.93 -11.80
N SER A 2 -30.85 21.63 -10.56
CA SER A 2 -29.99 20.94 -9.58
C SER A 2 -30.28 19.45 -9.63
N TYR A 3 -29.23 18.63 -9.74
CA TYR A 3 -29.35 17.17 -9.77
C TYR A 3 -28.66 16.59 -8.54
N ARG A 4 -29.37 15.74 -7.77
CA ARG A 4 -28.84 15.11 -6.57
C ARG A 4 -28.54 13.64 -6.86
N LEU A 5 -27.27 13.25 -6.74
CA LEU A 5 -26.84 11.87 -6.81
C LEU A 5 -26.69 11.32 -5.39
N ARG A 6 -27.19 10.11 -5.17
CA ARG A 6 -26.85 9.36 -3.95
C ARG A 6 -25.44 8.77 -4.12
N PRO A 7 -24.68 8.56 -3.03
CA PRO A 7 -23.33 7.98 -3.12
C PRO A 7 -23.26 6.55 -3.71
N ASP A 8 -24.39 5.84 -3.79
CA ASP A 8 -24.56 4.52 -4.42
C ASP A 8 -25.12 4.58 -5.85
N ASP A 9 -25.31 5.77 -6.42
CA ASP A 9 -25.81 5.93 -7.78
C ASP A 9 -24.87 5.25 -8.80
N PRO A 10 -25.38 4.46 -9.76
CA PRO A 10 -24.57 3.69 -10.70
C PRO A 10 -23.70 4.56 -11.64
N ARG A 11 -23.96 5.87 -11.70
CA ARG A 11 -23.12 6.83 -12.44
C ARG A 11 -21.84 7.20 -11.68
N LEU A 12 -21.78 6.93 -10.37
CA LEU A 12 -20.59 7.09 -9.55
C LEU A 12 -19.77 5.81 -9.57
N ARG A 13 -18.46 5.95 -9.80
CA ARG A 13 -17.51 4.84 -9.74
C ARG A 13 -16.59 5.02 -8.55
N TRP A 14 -16.53 4.01 -7.69
CA TRP A 14 -15.60 3.91 -6.58
C TRP A 14 -14.37 3.12 -7.01
N TYR A 15 -13.25 3.79 -7.21
CA TYR A 15 -11.98 3.12 -7.50
C TYR A 15 -11.14 3.00 -6.23
N GLY A 16 -10.38 1.91 -6.11
CA GLY A 16 -9.53 1.64 -4.94
C GLY A 16 -10.29 1.07 -3.73
N ALA A 17 -11.62 0.92 -3.83
CA ALA A 17 -12.43 0.20 -2.86
C ALA A 17 -12.60 -1.27 -3.29
N VAL A 18 -12.49 -2.20 -2.34
CA VAL A 18 -12.77 -3.64 -2.54
C VAL A 18 -14.26 -3.91 -2.38
N SER A 19 -14.89 -3.23 -1.42
CA SER A 19 -16.33 -3.28 -1.22
C SER A 19 -16.83 -1.92 -0.73
N VAL A 20 -18.15 -1.78 -0.63
CA VAL A 20 -18.76 -0.60 -0.02
C VAL A 20 -19.82 -1.04 0.98
N GLN A 21 -19.82 -0.41 2.15
CA GLN A 21 -20.91 -0.52 3.12
C GLN A 21 -21.95 0.53 2.77
N ARG A 22 -23.21 0.11 2.68
CA ARG A 22 -24.33 0.97 2.33
C ARG A 22 -25.33 1.01 3.48
N THR A 23 -25.81 2.20 3.79
CA THR A 23 -26.99 2.43 4.62
C THR A 23 -27.99 3.28 3.84
N GLU A 24 -29.14 3.59 4.43
CA GLU A 24 -30.11 4.48 3.79
C GLU A 24 -29.57 5.90 3.61
N GLU A 25 -28.63 6.32 4.47
CA GLU A 25 -28.13 7.70 4.57
C GLU A 25 -26.73 7.90 3.96
N TRP A 26 -25.86 6.89 4.02
CA TRP A 26 -24.46 7.03 3.62
C TRP A 26 -23.88 5.78 2.95
N VAL A 27 -22.78 5.99 2.24
CA VAL A 27 -21.94 4.93 1.67
C VAL A 27 -20.51 5.13 2.14
N MET A 28 -19.90 4.05 2.61
CA MET A 28 -18.50 4.03 3.02
C MET A 28 -17.73 3.02 2.17
N PRO A 29 -16.63 3.44 1.52
CA PRO A 29 -15.75 2.51 0.85
C PRO A 29 -14.91 1.71 1.86
N TRP A 30 -14.68 0.44 1.55
CA TRP A 30 -13.83 -0.45 2.34
C TRP A 30 -12.73 -1.03 1.47
N ARG A 31 -11.52 -1.14 2.01
CA ARG A 31 -10.35 -1.76 1.34
C ARG A 31 -10.20 -3.26 1.63
N ILE A 32 -11.25 -3.87 2.21
CA ILE A 32 -11.47 -5.31 2.39
C ILE A 32 -12.95 -5.62 2.08
N PRO A 33 -13.36 -6.90 1.99
CA PRO A 33 -14.78 -7.25 1.92
C PRO A 33 -15.47 -6.96 3.27
N TYR A 34 -16.30 -5.90 3.32
CA TYR A 34 -17.00 -5.47 4.53
C TYR A 34 -17.86 -6.57 5.20
N PRO A 35 -18.60 -7.41 4.43
CA PRO A 35 -19.36 -8.52 5.02
C PRO A 35 -18.48 -9.53 5.78
N GLU A 36 -17.22 -9.66 5.37
CA GLU A 36 -16.25 -10.63 5.91
C GLU A 36 -15.20 -9.97 6.80
N ARG A 37 -15.37 -8.69 7.18
CA ARG A 37 -14.37 -7.91 7.94
C ARG A 37 -13.89 -8.59 9.23
N ALA A 38 -14.71 -9.44 9.83
CA ALA A 38 -14.37 -10.22 11.02
C ALA A 38 -13.21 -11.21 10.79
N LEU A 39 -12.93 -11.60 9.54
CA LEU A 39 -11.80 -12.44 9.15
C LEU A 39 -10.46 -11.67 9.14
N PHE A 40 -10.48 -10.35 9.38
CA PHE A 40 -9.30 -9.48 9.35
C PHE A 40 -9.00 -8.89 10.75
N PRO A 41 -8.60 -9.71 11.74
CA PRO A 41 -8.15 -9.21 13.03
C PRO A 41 -6.76 -8.54 12.92
N PRO A 42 -6.36 -7.70 13.89
CA PRO A 42 -7.16 -7.23 15.04
C PRO A 42 -8.17 -6.14 14.64
N ALA A 43 -9.02 -5.69 15.57
CA ALA A 43 -10.01 -4.62 15.31
C ALA A 43 -9.37 -3.36 14.68
N ALA A 44 -8.16 -3.02 15.11
CA ALA A 44 -7.38 -1.94 14.53
C ALA A 44 -7.17 -2.09 13.01
N LEU A 45 -7.00 -3.31 12.48
CA LEU A 45 -6.88 -3.53 11.04
C LEU A 45 -8.20 -3.19 10.32
N GLN A 46 -9.34 -3.50 10.92
CA GLN A 46 -10.66 -3.20 10.34
C GLN A 46 -10.89 -1.69 10.28
N GLU A 47 -10.51 -0.96 11.33
CA GLU A 47 -10.53 0.51 11.35
C GLU A 47 -9.65 1.09 10.24
N ARG A 48 -8.42 0.58 10.06
CA ARG A 48 -7.56 0.99 8.93
C ARG A 48 -8.17 0.66 7.58
N ALA A 49 -8.82 -0.49 7.45
CA ALA A 49 -9.42 -0.93 6.19
C ALA A 49 -10.64 -0.07 5.78
N ALA A 50 -11.31 0.57 6.74
CA ALA A 50 -12.37 1.55 6.49
C ALA A 50 -11.84 2.91 6.00
N MET A 51 -10.55 3.22 6.21
CA MET A 51 -9.97 4.47 5.75
C MET A 51 -9.91 4.54 4.21
N PRO A 52 -10.35 5.65 3.59
CA PRO A 52 -10.40 5.80 2.13
C PRO A 52 -9.04 6.14 1.49
N ALA A 53 -7.93 5.66 2.05
CA ALA A 53 -6.59 5.89 1.51
C ALA A 53 -6.46 5.30 0.10
N GLY A 54 -6.22 6.16 -0.90
CA GLY A 54 -6.16 5.76 -2.32
C GLY A 54 -7.53 5.50 -2.98
N VAL A 55 -8.64 5.67 -2.24
CA VAL A 55 -9.99 5.56 -2.78
C VAL A 55 -10.38 6.87 -3.46
N ARG A 56 -11.03 6.78 -4.62
CA ARG A 56 -11.54 7.94 -5.37
C ARG A 56 -12.94 7.66 -5.92
N ILE A 57 -13.79 8.67 -5.86
CA ILE A 57 -15.07 8.70 -6.56
C ILE A 57 -14.83 9.38 -7.91
N ALA A 58 -15.30 8.77 -8.99
CA ALA A 58 -15.26 9.38 -10.32
C ALA A 58 -16.65 9.38 -10.95
N PHE A 59 -16.96 10.46 -11.65
CA PHE A 59 -18.16 10.63 -12.45
C PHE A 59 -17.86 11.61 -13.59
N ARG A 60 -18.71 11.62 -14.62
CA ARG A 60 -18.63 12.58 -15.72
C ARG A 60 -19.85 13.49 -15.66
N SER A 61 -19.64 14.80 -15.78
CA SER A 61 -20.71 15.79 -15.79
C SER A 61 -20.29 17.03 -16.58
N ASP A 62 -21.27 17.74 -17.12
CA ASP A 62 -21.18 19.08 -17.70
C ASP A 62 -21.54 20.19 -16.69
N THR A 63 -21.78 19.84 -15.42
CA THR A 63 -22.05 20.81 -14.36
C THR A 63 -20.85 21.70 -14.11
N THR A 64 -21.11 22.96 -13.75
CA THR A 64 -20.10 23.93 -13.30
C THR A 64 -19.93 23.95 -11.78
N LEU A 65 -20.83 23.29 -11.03
CA LEU A 65 -20.78 23.18 -9.58
C LEU A 65 -21.04 21.75 -9.11
N VAL A 66 -20.21 21.28 -8.18
CA VAL A 66 -20.39 20.03 -7.44
C VAL A 66 -20.36 20.37 -5.95
N ALA A 67 -21.34 19.87 -5.21
CA ALA A 67 -21.40 19.98 -3.76
C ALA A 67 -21.75 18.61 -3.16
N GLY A 68 -21.30 18.35 -1.94
CA GLY A 68 -21.56 17.11 -1.24
C GLY A 68 -21.15 17.18 0.22
N GLU A 69 -21.56 16.18 0.98
CA GLU A 69 -21.25 16.05 2.40
C GLU A 69 -20.33 14.84 2.58
N VAL A 70 -19.32 14.99 3.43
CA VAL A 70 -18.42 13.91 3.82
C VAL A 70 -18.24 13.93 5.32
N VAL A 71 -18.27 12.74 5.93
CA VAL A 71 -17.91 12.58 7.33
C VAL A 71 -16.47 12.06 7.38
N PRO A 72 -15.51 12.85 7.87
CA PRO A 72 -14.12 12.42 7.92
C PRO A 72 -13.94 11.31 8.95
N TYR A 73 -13.14 10.32 8.60
CA TYR A 73 -12.62 9.31 9.53
C TYR A 73 -11.15 9.67 9.80
N PRO A 74 -10.76 9.99 11.06
CA PRO A 74 -9.38 10.36 11.35
C PRO A 74 -8.45 9.14 11.34
N GLU A 75 -7.15 9.42 11.37
CA GLU A 75 -5.99 8.52 11.56
C GLU A 75 -5.28 8.02 10.29
N CYS A 76 -4.00 7.63 10.41
CA CYS A 76 -3.11 7.16 9.32
C CYS A 76 -1.88 6.42 9.91
N VAL A 77 -1.45 5.27 9.36
CA VAL A 77 -0.30 4.49 9.89
C VAL A 77 0.45 3.68 8.82
N GLY A 78 1.80 3.68 8.89
CA GLY A 78 2.75 2.81 8.15
C GLY A 78 3.77 2.12 9.10
N ILE A 79 4.89 1.55 8.60
CA ILE A 79 5.98 0.86 9.36
C ILE A 79 5.56 -0.31 10.29
N ASN A 80 4.34 -0.81 10.14
CA ASN A 80 3.63 -1.60 11.15
C ASN A 80 4.33 -2.88 11.63
N VAL A 81 5.05 -3.61 10.76
CA VAL A 81 5.72 -4.87 11.18
C VAL A 81 6.85 -4.60 12.18
N TYR A 82 7.68 -3.57 11.91
CA TYR A 82 8.74 -3.16 12.82
C TYR A 82 8.13 -2.55 14.10
N GLY A 83 7.18 -1.62 13.94
CA GLY A 83 6.56 -0.90 15.06
C GLY A 83 5.80 -1.82 16.03
N ALA A 84 5.05 -2.79 15.51
CA ALA A 84 4.31 -3.75 16.31
C ALA A 84 5.17 -4.94 16.76
N SER A 85 6.40 -5.08 16.24
CA SER A 85 7.27 -6.23 16.51
C SER A 85 6.59 -7.57 16.22
N SER A 86 5.75 -7.60 15.18
CA SER A 86 4.81 -8.70 14.93
C SER A 86 5.46 -9.92 14.30
N LEU A 87 6.67 -9.77 13.74
CA LEU A 87 7.44 -10.85 13.12
C LEU A 87 8.92 -10.71 13.52
N ASN A 88 9.52 -11.80 13.96
CA ASN A 88 10.96 -11.92 14.21
C ASN A 88 11.68 -12.49 12.98
N LEU A 89 13.02 -12.57 13.05
CA LEU A 89 13.87 -13.06 11.96
C LEU A 89 13.45 -14.45 11.42
N ARG A 90 12.99 -15.36 12.28
CA ARG A 90 12.56 -16.71 11.88
C ARG A 90 11.22 -16.73 11.16
N THR A 91 10.35 -15.77 11.44
CA THR A 91 8.97 -15.74 10.94
C THR A 91 8.76 -14.78 9.78
N PHE A 92 9.62 -13.78 9.62
CA PHE A 92 9.42 -12.71 8.64
C PHE A 92 9.54 -13.20 7.18
N ARG A 93 10.66 -13.86 6.83
CA ARG A 93 10.87 -14.40 5.48
C ARG A 93 9.82 -15.46 5.09
N PRO A 94 9.50 -16.48 5.93
CA PRO A 94 8.44 -17.43 5.61
C PRO A 94 7.07 -16.77 5.39
N ALA A 95 6.74 -15.71 6.14
CA ALA A 95 5.50 -14.98 5.96
C ALA A 95 5.42 -14.29 4.58
N ILE A 96 6.51 -13.69 4.11
CA ILE A 96 6.59 -13.09 2.76
C ILE A 96 6.40 -14.17 1.69
N ILE A 97 7.09 -15.30 1.83
CA ILE A 97 7.00 -16.42 0.88
C ILE A 97 5.56 -16.94 0.80
N GLY A 98 4.93 -17.21 1.94
CA GLY A 98 3.55 -17.67 2.00
C GLY A 98 2.56 -16.66 1.40
N PHE A 99 2.75 -15.37 1.69
CA PHE A 99 1.92 -14.31 1.13
C PHE A 99 1.98 -14.25 -0.41
N VAL A 100 3.19 -14.33 -0.98
CA VAL A 100 3.36 -14.33 -2.45
C VAL A 100 2.73 -15.59 -3.06
N GLN A 101 2.93 -16.76 -2.46
CA GLN A 101 2.34 -18.02 -2.94
C GLN A 101 0.81 -17.97 -2.97
N ILE A 102 0.16 -17.44 -1.92
CA ILE A 102 -1.30 -17.26 -1.87
C ILE A 102 -1.78 -16.36 -3.03
N ILE A 103 -1.06 -15.28 -3.33
CA ILE A 103 -1.39 -14.42 -4.47
C ILE A 103 -1.23 -15.18 -5.80
N ARG A 104 -0.16 -15.98 -5.93
CA ARG A 104 0.11 -16.78 -7.13
C ARG A 104 -0.94 -17.85 -7.42
N GLU A 105 -1.67 -18.33 -6.41
CA GLU A 105 -2.80 -19.26 -6.62
C GLU A 105 -3.87 -18.69 -7.58
N ARG A 106 -4.06 -17.37 -7.60
CA ARG A 106 -5.03 -16.70 -8.49
C ARG A 106 -4.39 -15.81 -9.56
N HIS A 107 -3.12 -15.47 -9.40
CA HIS A 107 -2.40 -14.56 -10.28
C HIS A 107 -1.02 -15.14 -10.67
N PRO A 108 -0.98 -16.28 -11.38
CA PRO A 108 0.26 -17.02 -11.62
C PRO A 108 1.32 -16.20 -12.36
N ASP A 109 0.92 -15.42 -13.37
CA ASP A 109 1.87 -14.72 -14.26
C ASP A 109 1.85 -13.19 -14.14
N VAL A 110 1.00 -12.62 -13.27
CA VAL A 110 0.92 -11.16 -13.11
C VAL A 110 2.25 -10.63 -12.56
N PRO A 111 2.89 -9.61 -13.17
CA PRO A 111 4.09 -9.01 -12.60
C PRO A 111 3.86 -8.59 -11.13
N PHE A 112 4.73 -9.05 -10.22
CA PHE A 112 4.61 -8.79 -8.79
C PHE A 112 5.91 -8.21 -8.25
N VAL A 113 5.85 -7.02 -7.67
CA VAL A 113 7.01 -6.34 -7.08
C VAL A 113 6.92 -6.38 -5.57
N VAL A 114 7.92 -6.95 -4.91
CA VAL A 114 8.10 -6.85 -3.46
C VAL A 114 9.13 -5.77 -3.19
N MET A 115 8.69 -4.68 -2.58
CA MET A 115 9.55 -3.55 -2.22
C MET A 115 9.85 -3.59 -0.73
N SER A 116 11.13 -3.48 -0.37
CA SER A 116 11.55 -3.45 1.02
C SER A 116 11.37 -2.05 1.65
N PRO A 117 11.45 -1.90 2.99
CA PRO A 117 11.21 -0.60 3.65
C PRO A 117 12.13 0.53 3.18
N ILE A 118 11.57 1.75 3.09
CA ILE A 118 12.33 2.99 2.87
C ILE A 118 13.18 3.36 4.11
N TYR A 119 14.04 4.37 3.97
CA TYR A 119 14.87 4.85 5.08
C TYR A 119 14.04 5.41 6.24
N SER A 120 14.39 5.04 7.48
CA SER A 120 13.91 5.70 8.70
C SER A 120 15.02 5.70 9.75
N PRO A 121 15.66 6.86 10.03
CA PRO A 121 16.96 6.93 10.68
C PRO A 121 17.11 6.09 11.96
N PRO A 122 16.24 6.24 13.00
CA PRO A 122 16.45 5.52 14.25
C PRO A 122 16.29 4.00 14.07
N ARG A 123 15.52 3.56 13.06
CA ARG A 123 15.13 2.15 12.86
C ARG A 123 16.10 1.39 11.97
N GLU A 124 17.08 2.07 11.40
CA GLU A 124 18.14 1.44 10.61
C GLU A 124 19.08 0.62 11.49
N GLU A 125 19.44 1.15 12.65
CA GLU A 125 20.42 0.55 13.55
C GLU A 125 19.81 0.10 14.89
N THR A 126 18.66 0.66 15.29
CA THR A 126 18.00 0.26 16.54
C THR A 126 17.17 -1.00 16.29
N PRO A 127 17.41 -2.11 17.01
CA PRO A 127 16.54 -3.27 16.94
C PRO A 127 15.22 -3.00 17.68
N ASN A 128 14.11 -3.48 17.13
CA ASN A 128 12.86 -3.57 17.89
C ASN A 128 12.90 -4.71 18.93
N VAL A 129 11.81 -4.95 19.65
CA VAL A 129 11.80 -5.94 20.76
C VAL A 129 12.00 -7.39 20.31
N VAL A 130 11.84 -7.68 19.01
CA VAL A 130 12.10 -9.00 18.42
C VAL A 130 13.42 -9.05 17.64
N GLY A 131 14.28 -8.04 17.81
CA GLY A 131 15.63 -8.00 17.26
C GLY A 131 15.71 -7.62 15.78
N MET A 132 14.65 -7.07 15.19
CA MET A 132 14.63 -6.65 13.79
C MET A 132 15.03 -5.18 13.66
N THR A 133 15.87 -4.86 12.67
CA THR A 133 16.10 -3.51 12.15
C THR A 133 15.53 -3.39 10.74
N LEU A 134 15.42 -2.17 10.20
CA LEU A 134 15.03 -2.01 8.78
C LEU A 134 16.07 -2.56 7.82
N ARG A 135 17.37 -2.56 8.19
CA ARG A 135 18.43 -3.23 7.43
C ARG A 135 18.16 -4.73 7.31
N ILE A 136 17.93 -5.39 8.44
CA ILE A 136 17.58 -6.82 8.49
C ILE A 136 16.30 -7.07 7.68
N MET A 137 15.27 -6.24 7.83
CA MET A 137 14.04 -6.40 7.05
C MET A 137 14.29 -6.30 5.53
N ARG A 138 15.16 -5.40 5.06
CA ARG A 138 15.49 -5.31 3.64
C ARG A 138 16.21 -6.56 3.14
N GLU A 139 17.20 -7.05 3.89
CA GLU A 139 17.92 -8.29 3.58
C GLU A 139 16.98 -9.50 3.49
N GLU A 140 16.04 -9.63 4.43
CA GLU A 140 15.08 -10.73 4.46
C GLU A 140 14.03 -10.66 3.35
N VAL A 141 13.62 -9.45 2.94
CA VAL A 141 12.73 -9.26 1.78
C VAL A 141 13.42 -9.67 0.49
N GLU A 142 14.66 -9.23 0.28
CA GLU A 142 15.46 -9.59 -0.90
C GLU A 142 15.66 -11.11 -0.96
N ALA A 143 16.09 -11.72 0.14
CA ALA A 143 16.31 -13.17 0.22
C ALA A 143 15.01 -13.98 -0.03
N ALA A 144 13.84 -13.49 0.41
CA ALA A 144 12.56 -14.13 0.12
C ALA A 144 12.27 -14.15 -1.39
N VAL A 145 12.47 -13.00 -2.05
CA VAL A 145 12.27 -12.88 -3.50
C VAL A 145 13.26 -13.75 -4.27
N GLU A 146 14.54 -13.72 -3.90
CA GLU A 146 15.56 -14.57 -4.52
C GLU A 146 15.23 -16.06 -4.37
N THR A 147 14.77 -16.48 -3.19
CA THR A 147 14.35 -17.86 -2.94
C THR A 147 13.22 -18.25 -3.90
N LEU A 148 12.16 -17.45 -4.01
CA LEU A 148 11.03 -17.73 -4.90
C LEU A 148 11.42 -17.75 -6.38
N ARG A 149 12.29 -16.82 -6.81
CA ARG A 149 12.82 -16.78 -8.18
C ARG A 149 13.67 -18.00 -8.50
N ALA A 150 14.52 -18.43 -7.57
CA ALA A 150 15.34 -19.64 -7.71
C ALA A 150 14.46 -20.92 -7.87
N HIS A 151 13.23 -20.89 -7.37
CA HIS A 151 12.24 -21.96 -7.51
C HIS A 151 11.24 -21.74 -8.65
N GLY A 152 11.52 -20.81 -9.56
CA GLY A 152 10.84 -20.72 -10.85
C GLY A 152 9.89 -19.54 -11.04
N ASP A 153 9.67 -18.68 -10.03
CA ASP A 153 8.85 -17.47 -10.22
C ASP A 153 9.61 -16.43 -11.08
N ARG A 154 9.28 -16.35 -12.37
CA ARG A 154 9.93 -15.45 -13.33
C ARG A 154 9.32 -14.04 -13.37
N HIS A 155 8.18 -13.86 -12.71
CA HIS A 155 7.40 -12.61 -12.71
C HIS A 155 7.41 -11.93 -11.34
N LEU A 156 8.31 -12.34 -10.44
CA LEU A 156 8.55 -11.75 -9.14
C LEU A 156 9.81 -10.89 -9.17
N TYR A 157 9.70 -9.65 -8.71
CA TYR A 157 10.76 -8.66 -8.74
C TYR A 157 10.99 -8.06 -7.36
N TYR A 158 12.25 -7.84 -7.01
CA TYR A 158 12.66 -7.13 -5.81
C TYR A 158 12.95 -5.66 -6.14
N VAL A 159 12.55 -4.76 -5.26
CA VAL A 159 12.95 -3.34 -5.27
C VAL A 159 13.47 -2.96 -3.88
N ASN A 160 14.68 -2.42 -3.83
CA ASN A 160 15.25 -1.86 -2.62
C ASN A 160 14.54 -0.55 -2.27
N GLY A 161 13.89 -0.48 -1.10
CA GLY A 161 13.19 0.72 -0.64
C GLY A 161 14.05 1.97 -0.54
N LEU A 162 15.37 1.82 -0.35
CA LEU A 162 16.31 2.94 -0.33
C LEU A 162 16.44 3.65 -1.68
N GLU A 163 16.10 2.99 -2.80
CA GLU A 163 16.04 3.66 -4.11
C GLU A 163 14.83 4.58 -4.25
N ILE A 164 13.83 4.45 -3.36
CA ILE A 164 12.63 5.30 -3.34
C ILE A 164 12.84 6.49 -2.42
N LEU A 165 13.36 6.26 -1.21
CA LEU A 165 13.77 7.31 -0.27
C LEU A 165 14.93 6.78 0.60
N GLY A 166 16.14 7.21 0.26
CA GLY A 166 17.38 6.81 0.92
C GLY A 166 17.83 7.75 2.06
N PRO A 167 18.94 7.42 2.74
CA PRO A 167 19.50 8.20 3.85
C PRO A 167 19.83 9.65 3.51
N GLU A 168 20.22 9.92 2.26
CA GLU A 168 20.50 11.27 1.74
C GLU A 168 19.28 12.19 1.81
N HIS A 169 18.08 11.61 1.92
CA HIS A 169 16.81 12.31 2.02
C HIS A 169 16.21 12.30 3.44
N GLY A 170 17.00 11.95 4.47
CA GLY A 170 16.54 11.94 5.86
C GLY A 170 15.95 13.27 6.35
N HIS A 171 16.42 14.40 5.81
CA HIS A 171 15.89 15.73 6.10
C HIS A 171 14.41 15.94 5.66
N LEU A 172 13.88 15.05 4.81
CA LEU A 172 12.47 15.05 4.39
C LEU A 172 11.56 14.28 5.37
N LEU A 173 12.11 13.75 6.46
CA LEU A 173 11.40 13.01 7.52
C LEU A 173 11.37 13.84 8.83
N PRO A 174 10.45 14.82 8.98
CA PRO A 174 10.43 15.71 10.15
C PRO A 174 10.29 15.01 11.50
N ASP A 175 9.67 13.83 11.54
CA ASP A 175 9.52 12.98 12.73
C ASP A 175 10.34 11.68 12.61
N GLU A 176 11.33 11.67 11.72
CA GLU A 176 12.20 10.53 11.43
C GLU A 176 11.46 9.31 10.85
N LEU A 177 10.20 9.46 10.43
CA LEU A 177 9.37 8.36 9.95
C LEU A 177 8.52 8.72 8.72
N HIS A 178 7.76 9.80 8.79
CA HIS A 178 6.82 10.21 7.75
C HIS A 178 7.45 11.24 6.83
N PRO A 179 7.42 11.02 5.49
CA PRO A 179 7.81 12.03 4.54
C PRO A 179 6.97 13.30 4.67
N ASN A 180 7.60 14.46 4.55
CA ASN A 180 6.89 15.71 4.33
C ASN A 180 6.35 15.78 2.88
N ALA A 181 5.68 16.88 2.53
CA ALA A 181 5.11 17.05 1.18
C ALA A 181 6.15 16.95 0.05
N GLU A 182 7.38 17.40 0.27
CA GLU A 182 8.48 17.26 -0.70
C GLU A 182 8.97 15.81 -0.79
N GLY A 183 9.12 15.14 0.35
CA GLY A 183 9.43 13.72 0.43
C GLY A 183 8.43 12.86 -0.35
N TYR A 184 7.13 13.11 -0.19
CA TYR A 184 6.11 12.41 -0.98
C TYR A 184 6.22 12.66 -2.49
N ARG A 185 6.55 13.89 -2.93
CA ARG A 185 6.77 14.18 -4.36
C ARG A 185 7.98 13.43 -4.91
N LEU A 186 9.08 13.41 -4.15
CA LEU A 186 10.28 12.66 -4.51
C LEU A 186 9.99 11.16 -4.63
N MET A 187 9.35 10.58 -3.62
CA MET A 187 8.93 9.18 -3.63
C MET A 187 8.05 8.85 -4.84
N GLY A 188 7.08 9.71 -5.17
CA GLY A 188 6.23 9.52 -6.33
C GLY A 188 7.02 9.48 -7.65
N ARG A 189 7.97 10.40 -7.85
CA ARG A 189 8.86 10.39 -9.02
C ARG A 189 9.75 9.15 -9.06
N ASN A 190 10.39 8.81 -7.94
CA ASN A 190 11.28 7.65 -7.86
C ASN A 190 10.50 6.36 -8.09
N PHE A 191 9.31 6.20 -7.51
CA PHE A 191 8.46 5.05 -7.73
C PHE A 191 8.05 4.91 -9.21
N LEU A 192 7.67 6.02 -9.86
CA LEU A 192 7.33 6.00 -11.29
C LEU A 192 8.50 5.50 -12.12
N GLN A 193 9.72 5.99 -11.87
CA GLN A 193 10.91 5.66 -12.67
C GLN A 193 11.50 4.28 -12.36
N LYS A 194 11.60 3.94 -11.06
CA LYS A 194 12.31 2.75 -10.56
C LYS A 194 11.43 1.51 -10.52
N VAL A 195 10.11 1.69 -10.39
CA VAL A 195 9.15 0.60 -10.25
C VAL A 195 8.17 0.56 -11.42
N ALA A 196 7.30 1.55 -11.54
CA ALA A 196 6.19 1.49 -12.48
C ALA A 196 6.65 1.39 -13.95
N ALA A 197 7.53 2.29 -14.37
CA ALA A 197 8.09 2.31 -15.73
C ALA A 197 8.99 1.12 -16.07
N ARG A 198 9.42 0.35 -15.06
CA ARG A 198 10.31 -0.80 -15.23
C ARG A 198 9.55 -2.12 -15.32
N TYR A 199 8.45 -2.25 -14.56
CA TYR A 199 7.79 -3.55 -14.37
C TYR A 199 6.32 -3.56 -14.81
N PHE A 200 5.67 -2.41 -14.96
CA PHE A 200 4.21 -2.33 -15.18
C PHE A 200 3.80 -1.51 -16.40
N ILE A 201 4.63 -0.58 -16.87
CA ILE A 201 4.35 0.23 -18.05
C ILE A 201 5.15 -0.36 -19.20
N ASP A 202 4.43 -0.92 -20.16
CA ASP A 202 5.02 -1.43 -21.39
C ASP A 202 5.50 -0.25 -22.24
N ARG A 203 6.81 -0.17 -22.50
CA ARG A 203 7.39 0.94 -23.27
C ARG A 203 7.08 0.85 -24.77
N ASP A 204 6.59 -0.31 -25.21
CA ASP A 204 6.30 -0.60 -26.62
C ASP A 204 4.83 -0.33 -27.00
N ASN A 205 3.98 0.09 -26.05
CA ASN A 205 2.54 0.29 -26.28
C ASN A 205 2.04 1.72 -26.01
N THR A 206 2.94 2.70 -26.03
CA THR A 206 2.58 4.12 -26.15
C THR A 206 2.64 4.55 -27.61
N THR A 207 1.62 4.16 -28.38
CA THR A 207 1.23 4.80 -29.64
C THR A 207 -0.12 5.48 -29.49
#